data_AF-A0AAW4CPN8-F1
#
_entry.id   AF-A0AAW4CPN8-F1
#
_cell.length_a   1.000
_cell.length_b   1.000
_cell.length_c   1.000
_cell.angle_alpha   90.00
_cell.angle_beta   90.00
_cell.angle_gamma   90.00
#
_symmetry.space_group_name_H-M   'P 1'
#
loop_
_entity.id
_entity.type
_entity.pdbx_description
1 polymer ?
#
loop_
_entity_poly.entity_id
_entity_poly.type
_entity_poly.pdbx_seq_one_letter_code
_entity_poly.pdbx_strand_id
1 'polypeptide(L)'
;FRLYAPRMLRLLDMQAAPIATPLLAAVAMLRNGIKVDPPVDFLRPNSKWHRHLRAEPSGDHRLWEIAVLFHIRDAFRSGDIWLAGSRRYGDLKQLLVPPQAIEQTARLAVPLRPGEWLAERRARLDTRLKEFGRAARTGTIPGGIIENGKLHIDKLRADTPEGAEDLVLDLYQQLPPARITDLLLEVDERTGFSEAFTHLRTGAPCSDRIGLMNVLLAEGVNLGLRKMAAATNTHSFWELLRIARWHVEGSAYDRALAMIVEAHAALPMAAFWGQGQSASSDGQFFLATEQGEAMNLINAKYGNVPGLK
;
A
#
# COMPACT_ATOMS: atom_id res chain seq x y z
N PHE A 1 3.69 19.89 21.95
CA PHE A 1 2.58 18.96 21.63
C PHE A 1 1.23 19.41 22.21
N ARG A 2 1.11 19.63 23.53
CA ARG A 2 -0.15 20.06 24.20
C ARG A 2 -0.79 21.35 23.67
N LEU A 3 0.00 22.29 23.14
CA LEU A 3 -0.53 23.51 22.49
C LEU A 3 -1.08 23.26 21.08
N TYR A 4 -0.52 22.26 20.38
CA TYR A 4 -0.83 21.98 18.98
C TYR A 4 -1.99 20.99 18.84
N ALA A 5 -2.04 19.95 19.68
CA ALA A 5 -3.05 18.91 19.57
C ALA A 5 -4.50 19.46 19.67
N PRO A 6 -4.87 20.31 20.65
CA PRO A 6 -6.22 20.88 20.69
C PRO A 6 -6.53 21.78 19.48
N ARG A 7 -5.54 22.53 18.97
CA ARG A 7 -5.71 23.38 17.77
C ARG A 7 -5.94 22.53 16.53
N MET A 8 -5.14 21.48 16.34
CA MET A 8 -5.30 20.51 15.25
C MET A 8 -6.68 19.84 15.32
N LEU A 9 -7.08 19.33 16.49
CA LEU A 9 -8.37 18.65 16.67
C LEU A 9 -9.58 19.57 16.44
N ARG A 10 -9.45 20.89 16.55
CA ARG A 10 -10.53 21.84 16.19
C ARG A 10 -10.74 22.00 14.69
N LEU A 11 -9.70 21.77 13.90
CA LEU A 11 -9.75 21.89 12.44
C LEU A 11 -10.27 20.62 11.76
N LEU A 12 -10.38 19.53 12.50
CA LEU A 12 -10.78 18.22 12.00
C LEU A 12 -12.26 17.98 12.27
N ASP A 13 -13.06 17.93 11.21
CA ASP A 13 -14.47 17.52 11.29
C ASP A 13 -14.57 15.99 11.37
N MET A 14 -14.41 15.47 12.58
CA MET A 14 -14.39 14.04 12.87
C MET A 14 -15.78 13.47 13.09
N GLN A 15 -16.07 12.39 12.39
CA GLN A 15 -17.23 11.54 12.61
C GLN A 15 -16.77 10.14 13.04
N ALA A 16 -17.63 9.40 13.74
CA ALA A 16 -17.26 8.12 14.34
C ALA A 16 -18.37 7.08 14.20
N ALA A 17 -17.98 5.82 14.07
CA ALA A 17 -18.87 4.67 14.21
C ALA A 17 -19.38 4.58 15.66
N PRO A 18 -20.52 3.91 15.91
CA PRO A 18 -21.08 3.79 17.26
C PRO A 18 -20.10 3.24 18.31
N ILE A 19 -19.18 2.36 17.89
CA ILE A 19 -18.16 1.77 18.77
C ILE A 19 -17.08 2.77 19.21
N ALA A 20 -16.83 3.83 18.43
CA ALA A 20 -15.82 4.85 18.69
C ALA A 20 -16.40 6.14 19.29
N THR A 21 -17.70 6.19 19.59
CA THR A 21 -18.34 7.33 20.28
C THR A 21 -17.65 7.70 21.61
N PRO A 22 -17.22 6.75 22.47
CA PRO A 22 -16.47 7.11 23.69
C PRO A 22 -15.13 7.79 23.40
N LEU A 23 -14.45 7.39 22.33
CA LEU A 23 -13.21 8.01 21.89
C LEU A 23 -13.46 9.44 21.39
N LEU A 24 -14.51 9.65 20.60
CA LEU A 24 -14.88 10.98 20.12
C LEU A 24 -15.25 11.95 21.27
N ALA A 25 -15.88 11.44 22.33
CA ALA A 25 -16.12 12.21 23.55
C ALA A 25 -14.81 12.63 24.24
N ALA A 26 -13.83 11.72 24.34
CA ALA A 26 -12.50 12.04 24.85
C ALA A 26 -11.77 13.10 23.98
N VAL A 27 -11.92 13.02 22.65
CA VAL A 27 -11.40 14.06 21.72
C VAL A 27 -12.04 15.42 21.99
N ALA A 28 -13.35 15.47 22.21
CA ALA A 28 -14.04 16.71 22.53
C ALA A 28 -13.52 17.35 23.83
N MET A 29 -13.19 16.53 24.83
CA MET A 29 -12.54 17.00 26.07
C MET A 29 -11.14 17.57 25.79
N LEU A 30 -10.31 16.90 24.99
CA LEU A 30 -9.01 17.44 24.58
C LEU A 30 -9.12 18.77 23.85
N ARG A 31 -10.14 18.92 23.01
CA ARG A 31 -10.38 20.12 22.20
C ARG A 31 -10.70 21.35 23.05
N ASN A 32 -11.53 21.14 24.07
CA ASN A 32 -12.14 22.17 24.91
C ASN A 32 -11.43 22.37 26.26
N GLY A 33 -10.49 21.50 26.59
CA GLY A 33 -9.79 21.46 27.88
C GLY A 33 -10.44 20.45 28.85
N ILE A 34 -9.58 19.78 29.62
CA ILE A 34 -9.98 18.81 30.63
C ILE A 34 -10.43 19.59 31.88
N LYS A 35 -11.71 19.50 32.22
CA LYS A 35 -12.33 20.19 33.38
C LYS A 35 -12.75 19.25 34.51
N VAL A 36 -12.87 17.97 34.19
CA VAL A 36 -13.28 16.88 35.08
C VAL A 36 -12.37 15.69 34.82
N ASP A 37 -12.39 14.71 35.73
CA ASP A 37 -11.60 13.50 35.58
C ASP A 37 -11.90 12.82 34.22
N PRO A 38 -10.86 12.54 33.44
CA PRO A 38 -11.06 12.13 32.06
C PRO A 38 -11.46 10.65 31.96
N PRO A 39 -12.43 10.32 31.08
CA PRO A 39 -12.96 8.96 30.96
C PRO A 39 -11.93 8.02 30.31
N VAL A 40 -12.02 6.74 30.63
CA VAL A 40 -11.16 5.68 30.05
C VAL A 40 -11.94 4.65 29.25
N ASP A 41 -13.23 4.88 29.01
CA ASP A 41 -14.16 3.93 28.37
C ASP A 41 -13.87 3.69 26.88
N PHE A 42 -13.06 4.56 26.27
CA PHE A 42 -12.55 4.35 24.91
C PHE A 42 -11.46 3.26 24.85
N LEU A 43 -10.93 2.85 26.00
CA LEU A 43 -9.97 1.75 26.08
C LEU A 43 -10.70 0.41 26.12
N ARG A 44 -10.13 -0.59 25.44
CA ARG A 44 -10.58 -1.98 25.62
C ARG A 44 -10.31 -2.44 27.05
N PRO A 45 -11.15 -3.33 27.63
CA PRO A 45 -10.97 -3.81 29.02
C PRO A 45 -9.56 -4.35 29.33
N ASN A 46 -8.93 -5.01 28.35
CA ASN A 46 -7.60 -5.62 28.50
C ASN A 46 -6.46 -4.70 28.03
N SER A 47 -6.71 -3.41 27.90
CA SER A 47 -5.73 -2.44 27.42
C SER A 47 -4.60 -2.25 28.43
N LYS A 48 -3.35 -2.33 27.95
CA LYS A 48 -2.15 -2.04 28.77
C LYS A 48 -2.15 -0.61 29.30
N TRP A 49 -2.83 0.31 28.62
CA TRP A 49 -2.98 1.71 29.02
C TRP A 49 -3.61 1.89 30.39
N HIS A 50 -4.53 1.00 30.82
CA HIS A 50 -5.14 1.09 32.14
C HIS A 50 -4.10 1.08 33.27
N ARG A 51 -3.05 0.26 33.15
CA ARG A 51 -1.97 0.20 34.16
C ARG A 51 -1.19 1.52 34.22
N HIS A 52 -0.91 2.11 33.06
CA HIS A 52 -0.13 3.35 32.97
C HIS A 52 -0.93 4.56 33.46
N LEU A 53 -2.22 4.64 33.10
CA LEU A 53 -3.10 5.74 33.53
C LEU A 53 -3.38 5.70 35.03
N ARG A 54 -3.48 4.52 35.65
CA ARG A 54 -3.63 4.39 37.12
C ARG A 54 -2.37 4.78 37.90
N ALA A 55 -1.20 4.73 37.27
CA ALA A 55 0.08 5.08 37.89
C ALA A 55 0.43 6.57 37.70
N GLU A 56 -0.37 7.32 36.93
CA GLU A 56 -0.19 8.75 36.70
C GLU A 56 -0.57 9.54 37.97
N PRO A 57 0.23 10.54 38.40
CA PRO A 57 -0.11 11.38 39.55
C PRO A 57 -1.44 12.11 39.35
N SER A 58 -2.26 12.21 40.41
CA SER A 58 -3.53 12.93 40.36
C SER A 58 -3.35 14.36 39.86
N GLY A 59 -4.12 14.74 38.84
CA GLY A 59 -4.06 16.06 38.20
C GLY A 59 -3.03 16.19 37.08
N ASP A 60 -2.18 15.19 36.84
CA ASP A 60 -1.47 15.05 35.57
C ASP A 60 -2.32 14.20 34.62
N HIS A 61 -2.48 14.68 33.39
CA HIS A 61 -3.29 14.03 32.36
C HIS A 61 -2.49 13.80 31.07
N ARG A 62 -1.17 13.97 31.11
CA ARG A 62 -0.31 13.85 29.92
C ARG A 62 -0.38 12.47 29.30
N LEU A 63 -0.35 11.40 30.10
CA LEU A 63 -0.48 10.03 29.59
C LEU A 63 -1.86 9.79 29.02
N TRP A 64 -2.90 10.36 29.64
CA TRP A 64 -4.25 10.29 29.08
C TRP A 64 -4.35 11.01 27.72
N GLU A 65 -3.81 12.22 27.59
CA GLU A 65 -3.78 12.96 26.32
C GLU A 65 -3.08 12.17 25.21
N ILE A 66 -1.95 11.53 25.55
CA ILE A 66 -1.21 10.66 24.62
C ILE A 66 -2.01 9.41 24.27
N ALA A 67 -2.68 8.78 25.25
CA ALA A 67 -3.50 7.60 25.03
C ALA A 67 -4.64 7.89 24.05
N VAL A 68 -5.33 9.02 24.21
CA VAL A 68 -6.39 9.44 23.29
C VAL A 68 -5.84 9.63 21.88
N LEU A 69 -4.73 10.37 21.71
CA LEU A 69 -4.14 10.61 20.39
C LEU A 69 -3.64 9.32 19.71
N PHE A 70 -3.15 8.35 20.50
CA PHE A 70 -2.78 7.03 20.01
C PHE A 70 -4.01 6.27 19.50
N HIS A 71 -5.12 6.30 20.23
CA HIS A 71 -6.36 5.63 19.82
C HIS A 71 -7.07 6.34 18.67
N ILE A 72 -6.96 7.67 18.54
CA ILE A 72 -7.42 8.39 17.34
C ILE A 72 -6.69 7.89 16.10
N ARG A 73 -5.36 7.75 16.18
CA ARG A 73 -4.57 7.23 15.05
C ARG A 73 -5.03 5.83 14.67
N ASP A 74 -5.25 4.96 15.64
CA ASP A 74 -5.68 3.59 15.39
C ASP A 74 -7.12 3.54 14.85
N ALA A 75 -8.02 4.41 15.33
CA ALA A 75 -9.39 4.54 14.83
C ALA A 75 -9.48 5.08 13.39
N PHE A 76 -8.59 6.01 13.00
CA PHE A 76 -8.47 6.42 11.60
C PHE A 76 -7.95 5.29 10.71
N ARG A 77 -7.07 4.42 11.24
CA ARG A 77 -6.55 3.27 10.49
C ARG A 77 -7.58 2.16 10.32
N SER A 78 -8.43 1.94 11.32
CA SER A 78 -9.52 0.95 11.24
C SER A 78 -10.74 1.47 10.48
N GLY A 79 -10.86 2.80 10.30
CA GLY A 79 -12.05 3.44 9.73
C GLY A 79 -13.19 3.61 10.74
N ASP A 80 -12.93 3.41 12.04
CA ASP A 80 -13.91 3.66 13.10
C ASP A 80 -14.13 5.17 13.34
N ILE A 81 -13.15 6.01 12.98
CA ILE A 81 -13.26 7.48 12.90
C ILE A 81 -12.85 7.91 11.49
N TRP A 82 -13.55 8.88 10.93
CA TRP A 82 -13.28 9.47 9.63
C TRP A 82 -13.45 10.99 9.64
N LEU A 83 -12.93 11.65 8.61
CA LEU A 83 -13.06 13.08 8.37
C LEU A 83 -14.11 13.32 7.30
N ALA A 84 -15.08 14.18 7.60
CA ALA A 84 -16.06 14.63 6.62
C ALA A 84 -15.35 15.32 5.43
N GLY A 85 -15.69 14.90 4.19
CA GLY A 85 -15.10 15.47 2.97
C GLY A 85 -13.66 15.03 2.66
N SER A 86 -13.05 14.14 3.45
CA SER A 86 -11.74 13.56 3.10
C SER A 86 -11.90 12.37 2.17
N ARG A 87 -11.07 12.27 1.13
CA ARG A 87 -10.99 11.06 0.29
C ARG A 87 -10.14 9.96 0.94
N ARG A 88 -9.03 10.35 1.60
CA ARG A 88 -8.07 9.40 2.19
C ARG A 88 -8.52 8.90 3.56
N TYR A 89 -9.12 9.77 4.37
CA TYR A 89 -9.61 9.45 5.71
C TYR A 89 -11.14 9.60 5.78
N GLY A 90 -11.84 9.38 4.67
CA GLY A 90 -13.30 9.49 4.58
C GLY A 90 -14.04 8.27 5.12
N ASP A 91 -15.36 8.35 5.13
CA ASP A 91 -16.20 7.20 5.49
C ASP A 91 -16.01 6.09 4.46
N LEU A 92 -15.44 4.96 4.89
CA LEU A 92 -15.23 3.79 4.04
C LEU A 92 -16.52 3.27 3.41
N LYS A 93 -17.69 3.52 4.03
CA LYS A 93 -18.99 3.12 3.47
C LYS A 93 -19.30 3.84 2.15
N GLN A 94 -18.75 5.03 1.93
CA GLN A 94 -18.92 5.76 0.67
C GLN A 94 -18.19 5.11 -0.51
N LEU A 95 -17.21 4.23 -0.22
CA LEU A 95 -16.54 3.41 -1.24
C LEU A 95 -17.34 2.14 -1.58
N LEU A 96 -18.33 1.78 -0.76
CA LEU A 96 -19.17 0.62 -1.00
C LEU A 96 -20.32 1.00 -1.94
N VAL A 97 -20.78 0.02 -2.71
CA VAL A 97 -21.98 0.17 -3.53
C VAL A 97 -23.19 0.39 -2.59
N PRO A 98 -23.95 1.49 -2.75
CA PRO A 98 -25.13 1.73 -1.93
C PRO A 98 -26.13 0.58 -2.05
N PRO A 99 -26.79 0.15 -0.96
CA PRO A 99 -27.75 -0.95 -1.00
C PRO A 99 -28.85 -0.78 -2.06
N GLN A 100 -29.28 0.45 -2.31
CA GLN A 100 -30.30 0.76 -3.33
C GLN A 100 -29.80 0.52 -4.77
N ALA A 101 -28.50 0.69 -5.01
CA ALA A 101 -27.90 0.46 -6.33
C ALA A 101 -27.73 -1.04 -6.64
N ILE A 102 -27.75 -1.89 -5.62
CA ILE A 102 -27.61 -3.34 -5.76
C ILE A 102 -28.80 -3.95 -6.52
N GLU A 103 -30.04 -3.52 -6.22
CA GLU A 103 -31.24 -4.04 -6.88
C GLU A 103 -31.31 -3.65 -8.37
N GLN A 104 -30.68 -2.54 -8.74
CA GLN A 104 -30.63 -2.05 -10.12
C GLN A 104 -29.44 -2.63 -10.92
N THR A 105 -28.42 -3.13 -10.22
CA THR A 105 -27.21 -3.69 -10.83
C THR A 105 -27.40 -5.19 -11.05
N ALA A 106 -28.00 -5.57 -12.18
CA ALA A 106 -28.39 -6.94 -12.53
C ALA A 106 -27.22 -7.97 -12.69
N ARG A 107 -25.99 -7.65 -12.28
CA ARG A 107 -24.78 -8.47 -12.54
C ARG A 107 -23.85 -8.59 -11.33
N LEU A 108 -24.38 -8.88 -10.14
CA LEU A 108 -23.52 -9.30 -9.05
C LEU A 108 -23.09 -10.77 -9.22
N ALA A 109 -21.80 -11.04 -9.02
CA ALA A 109 -21.24 -12.40 -9.04
C ALA A 109 -21.68 -13.26 -7.82
N VAL A 110 -22.39 -12.65 -6.87
CA VAL A 110 -22.83 -13.25 -5.61
C VAL A 110 -24.33 -12.98 -5.41
N PRO A 111 -25.11 -13.95 -4.88
CA PRO A 111 -26.55 -13.76 -4.64
C PRO A 111 -26.87 -12.63 -3.66
N LEU A 112 -28.05 -12.03 -3.84
CA LEU A 112 -28.59 -10.95 -2.99
C LEU A 112 -29.05 -11.40 -1.59
N ARG A 113 -28.97 -12.70 -1.28
CA ARG A 113 -29.34 -13.29 0.00
C ARG A 113 -28.09 -13.81 0.71
N PRO A 114 -27.37 -12.97 1.49
CA PRO A 114 -26.09 -13.35 2.09
C PRO A 114 -26.19 -14.58 3.00
N GLY A 115 -27.29 -14.71 3.75
CA GLY A 115 -27.49 -15.84 4.67
C GLY A 115 -27.57 -17.18 3.95
N GLU A 116 -28.37 -17.26 2.89
CA GLU A 116 -28.50 -18.47 2.06
C GLU A 116 -27.17 -18.81 1.38
N TRP A 117 -26.50 -17.81 0.79
CA TRP A 117 -25.22 -17.99 0.14
C TRP A 117 -24.12 -18.45 1.11
N LEU A 118 -24.04 -17.85 2.30
CA LEU A 118 -23.08 -18.26 3.33
C LEU A 118 -23.35 -19.68 3.83
N ALA A 119 -24.61 -20.07 3.97
CA ALA A 119 -24.99 -21.44 4.34
C ALA A 119 -24.55 -22.44 3.26
N GLU A 120 -24.82 -22.14 1.98
CA GLU A 120 -24.37 -22.95 0.84
C GLU A 120 -22.85 -23.07 0.78
N ARG A 121 -22.11 -21.96 0.88
CA ARG A 121 -20.65 -21.95 0.88
C ARG A 121 -20.06 -22.74 2.05
N ARG A 122 -20.67 -22.65 3.24
CA ARG A 122 -20.26 -23.42 4.42
C ARG A 122 -20.48 -24.91 4.22
N ALA A 123 -21.64 -25.32 3.69
CA ALA A 123 -21.93 -26.71 3.39
C ALA A 123 -20.98 -27.28 2.32
N ARG A 124 -20.70 -26.50 1.27
CA ARG A 124 -19.73 -26.87 0.23
C ARG A 124 -18.32 -27.00 0.81
N LEU A 125 -17.88 -26.06 1.64
CA LEU A 125 -16.58 -26.12 2.30
C LEU A 125 -16.45 -27.36 3.18
N ASP A 126 -17.45 -27.63 4.02
CA ASP A 126 -17.48 -28.82 4.88
C ASP A 126 -17.38 -30.11 4.07
N THR A 127 -18.15 -30.20 2.98
CA THR A 127 -18.11 -31.36 2.06
C THR A 127 -16.71 -31.53 1.45
N ARG A 128 -16.11 -30.45 0.92
CA ARG A 128 -14.78 -30.50 0.31
C ARG A 128 -13.68 -30.79 1.32
N LEU A 129 -13.78 -30.29 2.56
CA LEU A 129 -12.84 -30.61 3.62
C LEU A 129 -12.93 -32.09 4.03
N LYS A 130 -14.14 -32.67 4.06
CA LYS A 130 -14.32 -34.10 4.30
C LYS A 130 -13.74 -34.95 3.18
N GLU A 131 -13.93 -34.56 1.92
CA GLU A 131 -13.31 -35.21 0.75
C GLU A 131 -11.77 -35.12 0.81
N PHE A 132 -11.25 -33.92 1.04
CA PHE A 132 -9.82 -33.68 1.19
C PHE A 132 -9.22 -34.49 2.35
N GLY A 133 -9.89 -34.54 3.50
CA GLY A 133 -9.47 -35.34 4.65
C GLY A 133 -9.51 -36.85 4.40
N ARG A 134 -10.32 -37.34 3.46
CA ARG A 134 -10.26 -38.74 2.99
C ARG A 134 -9.04 -38.93 2.08
N ALA A 135 -8.87 -38.07 1.08
CA ALA A 135 -7.74 -38.12 0.15
C ALA A 135 -6.37 -38.00 0.86
N ALA A 136 -6.29 -37.16 1.89
CA ALA A 136 -5.10 -37.00 2.73
C ALA A 136 -4.74 -38.29 3.48
N ARG A 137 -5.73 -39.02 3.99
CA ARG A 137 -5.52 -40.30 4.69
C ARG A 137 -5.07 -41.42 3.76
N THR A 138 -5.54 -41.40 2.51
CA THR A 138 -5.19 -42.40 1.50
C THR A 138 -3.97 -42.01 0.66
N GLY A 139 -3.37 -40.83 0.90
CA GLY A 139 -2.25 -40.33 0.12
C GLY A 139 -2.60 -40.00 -1.34
N THR A 140 -3.87 -39.74 -1.64
CA THR A 140 -4.38 -39.53 -3.01
C THR A 140 -4.85 -38.09 -3.24
N ILE A 141 -4.20 -37.11 -2.60
CA ILE A 141 -4.50 -35.69 -2.85
C ILE A 141 -4.07 -35.37 -4.28
N PRO A 142 -4.97 -34.88 -5.16
CA PRO A 142 -4.60 -34.51 -6.52
C PRO A 142 -3.63 -33.34 -6.51
N GLY A 143 -2.45 -33.51 -7.10
CA GLY A 143 -1.45 -32.46 -7.22
C GLY A 143 -0.93 -31.94 -5.88
N GLY A 144 -0.85 -32.78 -4.84
CA GLY A 144 -0.29 -32.37 -3.56
C GLY A 144 -0.12 -33.50 -2.55
N ILE A 145 0.56 -33.20 -1.44
CA ILE A 145 0.80 -34.12 -0.33
C ILE A 145 0.80 -33.36 0.99
N ILE A 146 0.44 -34.03 2.09
CA ILE A 146 0.63 -33.48 3.45
C ILE A 146 1.83 -34.17 4.09
N GLU A 147 2.89 -33.41 4.33
CA GLU A 147 4.09 -33.88 5.02
C GLU A 147 4.34 -33.02 6.25
N ASN A 148 4.58 -33.64 7.41
CA ASN A 148 4.86 -32.94 8.68
C ASN A 148 3.83 -31.85 9.04
N GLY A 149 2.55 -32.09 8.74
CA GLY A 149 1.46 -31.14 8.98
C GLY A 149 1.41 -29.95 8.01
N LYS A 150 2.22 -29.96 6.94
CA LYS A 150 2.22 -28.93 5.89
C LYS A 150 1.66 -29.50 4.59
N LEU A 151 0.75 -28.77 3.96
CA LEU A 151 0.23 -29.08 2.64
C LEU A 151 1.19 -28.55 1.58
N HIS A 152 1.80 -29.46 0.82
CA HIS A 152 2.55 -29.17 -0.38
C HIS A 152 1.62 -29.37 -1.58
N ILE A 153 1.48 -28.34 -2.42
CA ILE A 153 0.70 -28.39 -3.66
C ILE A 153 1.69 -28.27 -4.80
N ASP A 154 1.55 -29.12 -5.81
CA ASP A 154 2.35 -29.06 -7.01
C ASP A 154 2.14 -27.71 -7.70
N LYS A 155 3.23 -27.18 -8.23
CA LYS A 155 3.16 -25.97 -9.05
C LYS A 155 2.31 -26.28 -10.28
N LEU A 156 1.35 -25.41 -10.58
CA LEU A 156 0.64 -25.44 -11.86
C LEU A 156 1.68 -25.44 -12.98
N ARG A 157 1.63 -26.47 -13.84
CA ARG A 157 2.46 -26.50 -15.04
C ARG A 157 1.96 -25.40 -15.98
N ALA A 158 2.88 -24.63 -16.53
CA ALA A 158 2.54 -23.65 -17.55
C ALA A 158 1.96 -24.39 -18.76
N ASP A 159 0.80 -23.94 -19.25
CA ASP A 159 0.19 -24.43 -20.47
C ASP A 159 0.74 -23.62 -21.66
N THR A 160 2.06 -23.72 -21.85
CA THR A 160 2.77 -23.00 -22.90
C THR A 160 2.69 -23.79 -24.21
N PRO A 161 2.26 -23.19 -25.33
CA PRO A 161 2.25 -23.86 -26.62
C PRO A 161 3.64 -24.37 -27.03
N GLU A 162 3.69 -25.51 -27.73
CA GLU A 162 4.93 -26.07 -28.28
C GLU A 162 5.61 -25.05 -29.23
N GLY A 163 6.90 -24.82 -29.06
CA GLY A 163 7.69 -23.85 -29.84
C GLY A 163 7.61 -22.39 -29.38
N ALA A 164 6.83 -22.05 -28.34
CA ALA A 164 6.75 -20.67 -27.85
C ALA A 164 8.09 -20.18 -27.25
N GLU A 165 8.85 -21.06 -26.60
CA GLU A 165 10.17 -20.72 -26.05
C GLU A 165 11.17 -20.36 -27.16
N ASP A 166 11.19 -21.14 -28.25
CA ASP A 166 12.02 -20.87 -29.42
C ASP A 166 11.66 -19.53 -30.07
N LEU A 167 10.35 -19.26 -30.22
CA LEU A 167 9.88 -17.96 -30.73
C LEU A 167 10.31 -16.80 -29.84
N VAL A 168 10.24 -16.95 -28.52
CA VAL A 168 10.69 -15.92 -27.58
C VAL A 168 12.19 -15.67 -27.76
N LEU A 169 13.01 -16.73 -27.86
CA LEU A 169 14.45 -16.61 -28.10
C LEU A 169 14.75 -15.90 -29.43
N ASP A 170 14.06 -16.26 -30.51
CA ASP A 170 14.22 -15.64 -31.82
C ASP A 170 13.85 -14.15 -31.80
N LEU A 171 12.79 -13.78 -31.07
CA LEU A 171 12.39 -12.38 -30.89
C LEU A 171 13.42 -11.60 -30.05
N TYR A 172 13.96 -12.19 -28.99
CA TYR A 172 14.99 -11.55 -28.17
C TYR A 172 16.27 -11.28 -28.96
N GLN A 173 16.66 -12.18 -29.87
CA GLN A 173 17.84 -12.00 -30.72
C GLN A 173 17.69 -10.85 -31.73
N GLN A 174 16.46 -10.49 -32.10
CA GLN A 174 16.18 -9.38 -33.00
C GLN A 174 16.25 -8.01 -32.30
N LEU A 175 16.22 -7.97 -30.96
CA LEU A 175 16.29 -6.73 -30.21
C LEU A 175 17.75 -6.24 -30.14
N PRO A 176 18.03 -4.98 -30.53
CA PRO A 176 19.37 -4.44 -30.41
C PRO A 176 19.77 -4.29 -28.94
N PRO A 177 21.04 -4.53 -28.59
CA PRO A 177 21.53 -4.23 -27.25
C PRO A 177 21.45 -2.72 -27.00
N ALA A 178 20.76 -2.31 -25.93
CA ALA A 178 20.62 -0.92 -25.54
C ALA A 178 21.13 -0.70 -24.11
N ARG A 179 21.86 0.40 -23.87
CA ARG A 179 22.25 0.77 -22.50
C ARG A 179 21.01 1.33 -21.79
N ILE A 180 20.80 0.91 -20.55
CA ILE A 180 19.66 1.39 -19.74
C ILE A 180 19.64 2.93 -19.61
N THR A 181 20.81 3.57 -19.59
CA THR A 181 20.93 5.04 -19.56
C THR A 181 20.40 5.71 -20.82
N ASP A 182 20.63 5.09 -21.99
CA ASP A 182 20.14 5.62 -23.27
C ASP A 182 18.63 5.41 -23.36
N LEU A 183 18.15 4.23 -22.93
CA LEU A 183 16.73 3.92 -22.88
C LEU A 183 15.96 4.89 -21.98
N LEU A 184 16.49 5.24 -20.80
CA LEU A 184 15.85 6.21 -19.91
C LEU A 184 15.72 7.59 -20.56
N LEU A 185 16.75 8.05 -21.28
CA LEU A 185 16.70 9.33 -21.98
C LEU A 185 15.72 9.31 -23.16
N GLU A 186 15.66 8.22 -23.91
CA GLU A 186 14.71 8.05 -25.02
C GLU A 186 13.26 7.99 -24.52
N VAL A 187 13.00 7.24 -23.45
CA VAL A 187 11.66 7.18 -22.84
C VAL A 187 11.26 8.55 -22.31
N ASP A 188 12.17 9.27 -21.68
CA ASP A 188 11.90 10.63 -21.22
C ASP A 188 11.65 11.60 -22.38
N GLU A 189 12.36 11.48 -23.50
CA GLU A 189 12.11 12.30 -24.69
C GLU A 189 10.70 12.04 -25.29
N ARG A 190 10.23 10.79 -25.24
CA ARG A 190 8.90 10.42 -25.74
C ARG A 190 7.76 10.76 -24.79
N THR A 191 8.00 10.72 -23.47
CA THR A 191 6.94 10.82 -22.46
C THR A 191 6.98 12.10 -21.64
N GLY A 192 8.12 12.80 -21.59
CA GLY A 192 8.35 13.96 -20.74
C GLY A 192 8.32 13.65 -19.24
N PHE A 193 8.47 12.39 -18.82
CA PHE A 193 8.25 12.01 -17.41
C PHE A 193 9.14 12.79 -16.42
N SER A 194 10.31 13.27 -16.85
CA SER A 194 11.21 14.11 -16.04
C SER A 194 10.57 15.42 -15.58
N GLU A 195 9.57 15.94 -16.29
CA GLU A 195 8.83 17.15 -15.90
C GLU A 195 8.04 16.98 -14.59
N ALA A 196 7.75 15.73 -14.19
CA ALA A 196 7.13 15.44 -12.90
C ALA A 196 8.07 15.75 -11.71
N PHE A 197 9.39 15.82 -11.92
CA PHE A 197 10.39 16.02 -10.88
C PHE A 197 10.71 17.51 -10.69
N THR A 198 9.72 18.23 -10.17
CA THR A 198 9.78 19.67 -9.94
C THR A 198 10.46 20.01 -8.62
N HIS A 199 11.17 21.14 -8.57
CA HIS A 199 11.84 21.64 -7.39
C HIS A 199 10.84 21.93 -6.26
N LEU A 200 11.04 21.33 -5.09
CA LEU A 200 10.15 21.34 -3.93
C LEU A 200 9.58 22.72 -3.57
N ARG A 201 10.43 23.76 -3.63
CA ARG A 201 10.02 25.14 -3.28
C ARG A 201 9.41 25.95 -4.42
N THR A 202 9.88 25.78 -5.66
CA THR A 202 9.57 26.70 -6.76
C THR A 202 8.63 26.09 -7.79
N GLY A 203 8.46 24.76 -7.79
CA GLY A 203 7.72 24.03 -8.81
C GLY A 203 8.43 23.98 -10.17
N ALA A 204 9.64 24.54 -10.30
CA ALA A 204 10.37 24.54 -11.56
C ALA A 204 10.89 23.12 -11.89
N PRO A 205 10.90 22.69 -13.17
CA PRO A 205 11.45 21.40 -13.54
C PRO A 205 12.95 21.29 -13.21
N CYS A 206 13.46 20.08 -13.08
CA CYS A 206 14.90 19.87 -12.91
C CYS A 206 15.63 20.25 -14.20
N SER A 207 16.48 21.28 -14.14
CA SER A 207 17.29 21.70 -15.29
C SER A 207 18.40 20.68 -15.62
N ASP A 208 18.82 19.90 -14.64
CA ASP A 208 19.88 18.89 -14.78
C ASP A 208 19.27 17.51 -15.06
N ARG A 209 18.98 17.29 -16.34
CA ARG A 209 18.35 16.07 -16.83
C ARG A 209 19.22 14.82 -16.57
N ILE A 210 20.52 14.92 -16.80
CA ILE A 210 21.45 13.78 -16.63
C ILE A 210 21.61 13.44 -15.15
N GLY A 211 21.78 14.44 -14.29
CA GLY A 211 21.83 14.25 -12.85
C GLY A 211 20.55 13.60 -12.32
N LEU A 212 19.38 14.04 -12.79
CA LEU A 212 18.10 13.41 -12.47
C LEU A 212 18.05 11.94 -12.91
N MET A 213 18.41 11.61 -14.16
CA MET A 213 18.43 10.22 -14.63
C MET A 213 19.36 9.33 -13.80
N ASN A 214 20.52 9.84 -13.38
CA ASN A 214 21.42 9.11 -12.49
C ASN A 214 20.78 8.83 -11.12
N VAL A 215 20.07 9.81 -10.54
CA VAL A 215 19.34 9.61 -9.28
C VAL A 215 18.26 8.55 -9.45
N LEU A 216 17.42 8.66 -10.47
CA LEU A 216 16.32 7.72 -10.71
C LEU A 216 16.83 6.30 -10.96
N LEU A 217 17.90 6.15 -11.75
CA LEU A 217 18.53 4.86 -11.99
C LEU A 217 19.12 4.27 -10.70
N ALA A 218 19.75 5.10 -9.86
CA ALA A 218 20.35 4.65 -8.61
C ALA A 218 19.32 4.10 -7.62
N GLU A 219 18.16 4.75 -7.54
CA GLU A 219 17.03 4.29 -6.73
C GLU A 219 16.36 3.06 -7.35
N GLY A 220 16.09 3.09 -8.66
CA GLY A 220 15.42 2.00 -9.38
C GLY A 220 16.18 0.67 -9.37
N VAL A 221 17.52 0.70 -9.41
CA VAL A 221 18.37 -0.50 -9.32
C VAL A 221 18.94 -0.74 -7.92
N ASN A 222 18.46 0.01 -6.93
CA ASN A 222 18.83 -0.17 -5.52
C ASN A 222 20.34 -0.03 -5.24
N LEU A 223 21.04 0.78 -6.05
CA LEU A 223 22.49 0.99 -6.00
C LEU A 223 22.88 2.04 -4.96
N GLY A 224 22.03 3.05 -4.78
CA GLY A 224 22.26 4.21 -3.92
C GLY A 224 23.21 5.26 -4.52
N LEU A 225 23.05 6.52 -4.10
CA LEU A 225 23.69 7.68 -4.74
C LEU A 225 25.22 7.67 -4.67
N ARG A 226 25.82 7.14 -3.61
CA ARG A 226 27.29 7.13 -3.46
C ARG A 226 27.95 6.19 -4.46
N LYS A 227 27.39 5.00 -4.67
CA LYS A 227 27.89 4.06 -5.67
C LYS A 227 27.58 4.56 -7.07
N MET A 228 26.42 5.18 -7.29
CA MET A 228 26.10 5.83 -8.56
C MET A 228 27.12 6.92 -8.91
N ALA A 229 27.47 7.79 -7.96
CA ALA A 229 28.50 8.82 -8.15
C ALA A 229 29.88 8.24 -8.50
N ALA A 230 30.21 7.03 -8.04
CA ALA A 230 31.45 6.35 -8.42
C ALA A 230 31.36 5.65 -9.79
N ALA A 231 30.15 5.31 -10.25
CA ALA A 231 29.89 4.65 -11.53
C ALA A 231 29.68 5.64 -12.68
N THR A 232 29.37 6.90 -12.37
CA THR A 232 29.20 7.98 -13.36
C THR A 232 30.42 8.89 -13.37
N ASN A 233 30.71 9.47 -14.53
CA ASN A 233 31.77 10.48 -14.70
C ASN A 233 31.22 11.91 -14.76
N THR A 234 29.92 12.10 -14.51
CA THR A 234 29.22 13.37 -14.71
C THR A 234 28.93 14.13 -13.41
N HIS A 235 28.70 13.43 -12.29
CA HIS A 235 28.23 14.04 -11.03
C HIS A 235 28.88 13.43 -9.81
N SER A 236 29.21 14.26 -8.84
CA SER A 236 29.62 13.84 -7.50
C SER A 236 28.43 13.41 -6.64
N PHE A 237 28.72 12.72 -5.53
CA PHE A 237 27.70 12.32 -4.56
C PHE A 237 26.85 13.50 -4.05
N TRP A 238 27.47 14.66 -3.80
CA TRP A 238 26.77 15.82 -3.25
C TRP A 238 25.85 16.48 -4.27
N GLU A 239 26.22 16.46 -5.54
CA GLU A 239 25.36 16.95 -6.63
C GLU A 239 24.14 16.06 -6.81
N LEU A 240 24.32 14.73 -6.84
CA LEU A 240 23.21 13.78 -6.91
C LEU A 240 22.30 13.86 -5.67
N LEU A 241 22.87 13.97 -4.47
CA LEU A 241 22.10 14.12 -3.24
C LEU A 241 21.25 15.40 -3.24
N ARG A 242 21.80 16.49 -3.79
CA ARG A 242 21.06 17.76 -3.92
C ARG A 242 19.87 17.58 -4.87
N ILE A 243 20.06 16.95 -6.02
CA ILE A 243 18.97 16.69 -6.98
C ILE A 243 17.89 15.83 -6.31
N ALA A 244 18.28 14.70 -5.71
CA ALA A 244 17.36 13.82 -5.01
C ALA A 244 16.51 14.58 -3.97
N ARG A 245 17.16 15.34 -3.08
CA ARG A 245 16.46 16.07 -2.00
C ARG A 245 15.51 17.17 -2.48
N TRP A 246 15.81 17.82 -3.59
CA TRP A 246 15.03 18.98 -4.03
C TRP A 246 13.99 18.64 -5.10
N HIS A 247 14.17 17.54 -5.85
CA HIS A 247 13.31 17.21 -7.00
C HIS A 247 12.60 15.87 -6.88
N VAL A 248 13.13 14.93 -6.09
CA VAL A 248 12.61 13.57 -6.02
C VAL A 248 11.75 13.41 -4.77
N GLU A 249 10.44 13.33 -4.99
CA GLU A 249 9.44 13.00 -3.96
C GLU A 249 8.54 11.86 -4.45
N GLY A 250 7.91 11.14 -3.53
CA GLY A 250 6.96 10.06 -3.88
C GLY A 250 5.85 10.52 -4.84
N SER A 251 5.35 11.75 -4.68
CA SER A 251 4.34 12.32 -5.58
C SER A 251 4.87 12.58 -7.00
N ALA A 252 6.17 12.85 -7.16
CA ALA A 252 6.80 12.97 -8.46
C ALA A 252 6.91 11.61 -9.14
N TYR A 253 7.24 10.56 -8.40
CA TYR A 253 7.21 9.18 -8.90
C TYR A 253 5.82 8.76 -9.35
N ASP A 254 4.78 9.02 -8.56
CA ASP A 254 3.40 8.68 -8.92
C ASP A 254 2.99 9.35 -10.24
N ARG A 255 3.34 10.63 -10.42
CA ARG A 255 3.08 11.37 -11.66
C ARG A 255 3.89 10.84 -12.84
N ALA A 256 5.19 10.65 -12.66
CA ALA A 256 6.07 10.12 -13.71
C ALA A 256 5.61 8.72 -14.16
N LEU A 257 5.24 7.85 -13.22
CA LEU A 257 4.69 6.53 -13.52
C LEU A 257 3.40 6.63 -14.30
N ALA A 258 2.47 7.52 -13.92
CA ALA A 258 1.23 7.73 -14.65
C ALA A 258 1.50 8.19 -16.10
N MET A 259 2.46 9.09 -16.32
CA MET A 259 2.86 9.54 -17.66
C MET A 259 3.41 8.38 -18.51
N ILE A 260 4.26 7.53 -17.92
CA ILE A 260 4.81 6.35 -18.62
C ILE A 260 3.72 5.33 -18.92
N VAL A 261 2.81 5.07 -17.98
CA VAL A 261 1.69 4.12 -18.15
C VAL A 261 0.74 4.59 -19.25
N GLU A 262 0.41 5.88 -19.29
CA GLU A 262 -0.42 6.46 -20.35
C GLU A 262 0.24 6.33 -21.72
N ALA A 263 1.53 6.65 -21.81
CA ALA A 263 2.30 6.49 -23.05
C ALA A 263 2.38 5.02 -23.50
N HIS A 264 2.55 4.09 -22.55
CA HIS A 264 2.55 2.66 -22.85
C HIS A 264 1.18 2.17 -23.33
N ALA A 265 0.09 2.62 -22.71
CA ALA A 265 -1.28 2.27 -23.09
C ALA A 265 -1.64 2.75 -24.50
N ALA A 266 -1.03 3.85 -24.97
CA ALA A 266 -1.21 4.36 -26.33
C ALA A 266 -0.48 3.53 -27.41
N LEU A 267 0.41 2.61 -27.05
CA LEU A 267 1.12 1.78 -28.02
C LEU A 267 0.20 0.71 -28.64
N PRO A 268 0.26 0.45 -29.96
CA PRO A 268 -0.57 -0.57 -30.60
C PRO A 268 -0.44 -1.97 -29.97
N MET A 269 0.75 -2.29 -29.46
CA MET A 269 1.01 -3.57 -28.79
C MET A 269 0.19 -3.75 -27.50
N ALA A 270 -0.13 -2.67 -26.79
CA ALA A 270 -0.89 -2.74 -25.54
C ALA A 270 -2.31 -3.29 -25.76
N ALA A 271 -2.90 -3.04 -26.93
CA ALA A 271 -4.24 -3.52 -27.29
C ALA A 271 -4.36 -5.05 -27.36
N PHE A 272 -3.26 -5.77 -27.58
CA PHE A 272 -3.24 -7.24 -27.56
C PHE A 272 -3.36 -7.82 -26.14
N TRP A 273 -2.94 -7.07 -25.12
CA TRP A 273 -2.99 -7.51 -23.72
C TRP A 273 -4.32 -7.19 -23.03
N GLY A 274 -5.12 -6.28 -23.61
CA GLY A 274 -6.46 -5.98 -23.15
C GLY A 274 -6.85 -4.52 -23.34
N GLN A 275 -8.07 -4.17 -22.95
CA GLN A 275 -8.65 -2.83 -23.10
C GLN A 275 -8.32 -1.89 -21.93
N GLY A 276 -7.37 -2.26 -21.06
CA GLY A 276 -7.01 -1.48 -19.86
C GLY A 276 -8.07 -1.42 -18.75
N GLN A 277 -9.19 -2.16 -18.87
CA GLN A 277 -10.31 -2.12 -17.93
C GLN A 277 -10.15 -3.06 -16.73
N SER A 278 -9.23 -4.02 -16.81
CA SER A 278 -8.96 -5.00 -15.77
C SER A 278 -7.46 -5.19 -15.62
N ALA A 279 -6.98 -5.14 -14.38
CA ALA A 279 -5.60 -5.46 -14.05
C ALA A 279 -5.57 -6.66 -13.09
N SER A 280 -4.71 -7.63 -13.38
CA SER A 280 -4.36 -8.69 -12.43
C SER A 280 -3.06 -8.30 -11.75
N SER A 281 -3.14 -7.72 -10.56
CA SER A 281 -1.97 -7.39 -9.74
C SER A 281 -1.72 -8.54 -8.76
N ASP A 282 -0.69 -9.35 -9.04
CA ASP A 282 -0.08 -10.14 -7.97
C ASP A 282 0.91 -9.21 -7.25
N GLY A 283 0.74 -9.06 -5.94
CA GLY A 283 1.57 -8.12 -5.21
C GLY A 283 2.97 -8.69 -5.03
N GLN A 284 3.89 -8.21 -5.87
CA GLN A 284 5.30 -8.54 -5.82
C GLN A 284 5.96 -7.80 -4.65
N PHE A 285 6.74 -8.53 -3.85
CA PHE A 285 7.47 -7.94 -2.73
C PHE A 285 8.82 -7.42 -3.21
N PHE A 286 9.03 -6.11 -3.14
CA PHE A 286 10.28 -5.44 -3.46
C PHE A 286 11.08 -5.21 -2.19
N LEU A 287 12.32 -5.70 -2.17
CA LEU A 287 13.26 -5.49 -1.06
C LEU A 287 13.72 -4.02 -1.06
N ALA A 288 13.50 -3.32 0.05
CA ALA A 288 14.00 -1.96 0.23
C ALA A 288 15.39 -1.99 0.88
N THR A 289 16.35 -1.21 0.37
CA THR A 289 17.69 -1.08 0.98
C THR A 289 17.71 -0.23 2.24
N GLU A 290 16.73 0.64 2.45
CA GLU A 290 16.76 1.57 3.58
C GLU A 290 16.06 0.99 4.82
N GLN A 291 16.83 0.86 5.91
CA GLN A 291 16.31 0.78 7.25
C GLN A 291 15.75 2.15 7.67
N GLY A 292 14.62 2.58 7.11
CA GLY A 292 14.19 3.95 7.37
C GLY A 292 12.84 4.32 6.77
N GLU A 293 11.75 3.80 7.37
CA GLU A 293 10.44 4.48 7.56
C GLU A 293 9.39 3.46 8.04
N ALA A 294 9.57 2.19 7.67
CA ALA A 294 8.62 1.10 7.95
C ALA A 294 9.01 0.20 9.15
N MET A 295 9.70 0.72 10.17
CA MET A 295 10.14 -0.09 11.32
C MET A 295 9.00 -0.75 12.14
N ASN A 296 7.74 -0.40 11.88
CA ASN A 296 6.57 -0.94 12.56
C ASN A 296 5.58 -1.68 11.63
N LEU A 297 5.96 -1.96 10.38
CA LEU A 297 5.13 -2.70 9.43
C LEU A 297 5.65 -4.13 9.32
N ILE A 298 4.96 -5.07 9.97
CA ILE A 298 5.22 -6.50 9.83
C ILE A 298 4.39 -6.99 8.65
N ASN A 299 5.06 -7.49 7.61
CA ASN A 299 4.37 -8.16 6.52
C ASN A 299 3.98 -9.58 6.96
N ALA A 300 2.72 -9.98 6.81
CA ALA A 300 2.24 -11.30 7.25
C ALA A 300 2.94 -12.49 6.55
N LYS A 301 3.49 -12.28 5.34
CA LYS A 301 4.21 -13.30 4.54
C LYS A 301 5.72 -13.17 4.66
N TYR A 302 6.25 -11.94 4.70
CA TYR A 302 7.69 -11.65 4.66
C TYR A 302 8.28 -11.21 6.01
N GLY A 303 7.46 -11.13 7.06
CA GLY A 303 7.89 -10.79 8.42
C GLY A 303 8.45 -9.37 8.53
N ASN A 304 9.62 -9.27 9.15
CA ASN A 304 10.33 -8.01 9.40
C ASN A 304 11.33 -7.65 8.29
N VAL A 305 11.33 -8.38 7.18
CA VAL A 305 12.20 -8.06 6.04
C VAL A 305 11.76 -6.71 5.47
N PRO A 306 12.64 -5.70 5.40
CA PRO A 306 12.29 -4.40 4.84
C PRO A 306 11.92 -4.54 3.36
N GLY A 307 10.71 -4.13 3.02
CA GLY A 307 10.23 -4.16 1.65
C GLY A 307 8.79 -3.70 1.52
N LEU A 308 8.43 -3.33 0.30
CA LEU A 308 7.09 -2.88 -0.08
C LEU A 308 6.43 -3.96 -0.93
N LYS A 309 5.10 -4.05 -0.83
CA LYS A 309 4.25 -4.88 -1.68
C LYS A 309 3.33 -3.95 -2.47
#